data_AF-A0A4V1C5L3-F1
#
_entry.id   AF-A0A4V1C5L3-F1
#
_cell.length_a   1.000
_cell.length_b   1.000
_cell.length_c   1.000
_cell.angle_alpha   90.00
_cell.angle_beta   90.00
_cell.angle_gamma   90.00
#
_symmetry.space_group_name_H-M   'P 1'
#
loop_
_entity.id
_entity.type
_entity.pdbx_description
1 polymer ?
#
loop_
_entity_poly.entity_id
_entity_poly.type
_entity_poly.pdbx_seq_one_letter_code
_entity_poly.pdbx_strand_id
1 'polypeptide(L)'
;MTGSTGSVIGTPGQSNYHMANLFMISLAVDRRRRCLAGSVLDIGLISELGYVTRQEASVHRNMRSMNVLAMSEDELHVIFAEVIVAGSASQEIIGDVEVIIGFWESRNEADRPF
;
A
#
# COMPACT_ATOMS: atom_id res chain seq x y z
N MET A 1 -7.23 -1.62 7.64
CA MET A 1 -6.29 -2.76 7.69
C MET A 1 -5.01 -2.34 7.00
N THR A 2 -3.87 -2.94 7.33
CA THR A 2 -2.58 -2.61 6.70
C THR A 2 -2.21 -3.72 5.73
N GLY A 3 -2.09 -3.39 4.45
CA GLY A 3 -1.53 -4.27 3.44
C GLY A 3 -0.13 -3.80 3.04
N SER A 4 0.30 -4.19 1.84
CA SER A 4 1.64 -3.87 1.37
C SER A 4 1.70 -3.76 -0.13
N THR A 5 2.36 -2.68 -0.55
CA THR A 5 2.73 -2.35 -1.91
C THR A 5 3.49 -3.47 -2.64
N GLY A 6 4.17 -4.38 -1.93
CA GLY A 6 4.79 -5.57 -2.53
C GLY A 6 3.78 -6.51 -3.20
N SER A 7 2.53 -6.47 -2.78
CA SER A 7 1.41 -7.17 -3.42
C SER A 7 1.02 -6.54 -4.75
N VAL A 8 1.14 -5.23 -4.88
CA VAL A 8 0.80 -4.51 -6.11
C VAL A 8 1.81 -4.79 -7.21
N ILE A 9 3.11 -4.83 -6.87
CA ILE A 9 4.19 -5.15 -7.82
C ILE A 9 4.16 -6.63 -8.21
N GLY A 10 3.86 -7.51 -7.26
CA GLY A 10 3.96 -8.95 -7.42
C GLY A 10 5.41 -9.41 -7.35
N THR A 11 5.83 -9.93 -6.19
CA THR A 11 7.19 -10.44 -6.00
C THR A 11 7.22 -11.98 -6.13
N PRO A 12 8.09 -12.55 -6.98
CA PRO A 12 8.26 -14.01 -7.06
C PRO A 12 8.55 -14.64 -5.69
N GLY A 13 7.86 -15.75 -5.39
CA GLY A 13 7.99 -16.43 -4.10
C GLY A 13 7.16 -15.82 -2.95
N GLN A 14 6.42 -14.74 -3.18
CA GLN A 14 5.57 -14.08 -2.17
C GLN A 14 4.07 -14.27 -2.43
N SER A 15 3.66 -15.35 -3.11
CA SER A 15 2.25 -15.60 -3.43
C SER A 15 1.35 -15.67 -2.19
N ASN A 16 1.80 -16.32 -1.12
CA ASN A 16 1.05 -16.41 0.13
C ASN A 16 0.86 -15.03 0.78
N TYR A 17 1.89 -14.18 0.72
CA TYR A 17 1.83 -12.81 1.22
C TYR A 17 0.86 -11.97 0.39
N HIS A 18 0.92 -12.10 -0.94
CA HIS A 18 0.00 -11.43 -1.86
C HIS A 18 -1.47 -11.82 -1.60
N MET A 19 -1.75 -13.13 -1.45
CA MET A 19 -3.09 -13.62 -1.12
C MET A 19 -3.61 -13.07 0.21
N ALA A 20 -2.77 -12.95 1.23
CA ALA A 20 -3.16 -12.36 2.51
C ALA A 20 -3.56 -10.88 2.37
N ASN A 21 -2.83 -10.10 1.56
CA ASN A 21 -3.17 -8.70 1.30
C ASN A 21 -4.47 -8.58 0.48
N LEU A 22 -4.65 -9.38 -0.56
CA LEU A 22 -5.90 -9.42 -1.33
C LEU A 22 -7.12 -9.83 -0.49
N PHE A 23 -6.93 -10.71 0.49
CA PHE A 23 -7.98 -11.07 1.43
C PHE A 23 -8.42 -9.86 2.27
N MET A 24 -7.48 -9.04 2.75
CA MET A 24 -7.80 -7.82 3.49
C MET A 24 -8.60 -6.82 2.64
N ILE A 25 -8.25 -6.65 1.36
CA ILE A 25 -9.00 -5.81 0.42
C ILE A 25 -10.43 -6.33 0.26
N SER A 26 -10.58 -7.63 -0.01
CA SER A 26 -11.89 -8.28 -0.16
C SER A 26 -12.75 -8.15 1.11
N LEU A 27 -12.14 -8.25 2.29
CA LEU A 27 -12.81 -8.06 3.57
C LEU A 27 -13.27 -6.61 3.76
N ALA A 28 -12.47 -5.61 3.36
CA ALA A 28 -12.89 -4.20 3.41
C ALA A 28 -14.09 -3.93 2.49
N VAL A 29 -14.09 -4.53 1.29
CA VAL A 29 -15.23 -4.46 0.35
C VAL A 29 -16.48 -5.08 0.96
N ASP A 30 -16.39 -6.28 1.54
CA ASP A 30 -17.54 -6.94 2.19
C ASP A 30 -18.12 -6.09 3.32
N ARG A 31 -17.25 -5.51 4.15
CA ARG A 31 -17.66 -4.60 5.23
C ARG A 31 -18.44 -3.40 4.68
N ARG A 32 -17.93 -2.72 3.66
CA ARG A 32 -18.63 -1.55 3.07
C ARG A 32 -19.95 -1.93 2.41
N ARG A 33 -20.04 -3.09 1.76
CA ARG A 33 -21.32 -3.62 1.23
C ARG A 33 -22.40 -3.79 2.30
N ARG A 34 -21.97 -4.01 3.55
CA ARG A 34 -22.84 -4.16 4.73
C ARG A 34 -22.98 -2.86 5.52
N CYS A 35 -22.62 -1.72 4.94
CA CYS A 35 -22.61 -0.41 5.59
C CYS A 35 -21.74 -0.38 6.87
N LEU A 36 -20.63 -1.14 6.87
CA LEU A 36 -19.63 -1.13 7.93
C LEU A 36 -18.36 -0.44 7.44
N ALA A 37 -17.69 0.27 8.34
CA ALA A 37 -16.43 0.94 8.02
C ALA A 37 -15.37 -0.07 7.58
N GLY A 38 -14.62 0.22 6.53
CA GLY A 38 -13.60 -0.67 5.99
C GLY A 38 -12.72 0.00 4.95
N SER A 39 -11.41 0.01 5.21
CA SER A 39 -10.38 0.47 4.29
C SER A 39 -9.08 -0.34 4.47
N VAL A 40 -8.25 -0.34 3.43
CA VAL A 40 -6.92 -0.94 3.40
C VAL A 40 -5.91 0.13 3.00
N LEU A 41 -4.80 0.19 3.74
CA LEU A 41 -3.64 0.99 3.38
C LEU A 41 -2.49 0.06 3.01
N ASP A 42 -2.08 0.08 1.74
CA ASP A 42 -0.92 -0.63 1.23
C ASP A 42 0.33 0.22 1.40
N ILE A 43 1.15 -0.17 2.39
CA ILE A 43 2.31 0.60 2.82
C ILE A 43 3.55 0.19 2.02
N GLY A 44 4.22 1.19 1.45
CA GLY A 44 5.47 1.06 0.73
C GLY A 44 6.70 1.08 1.65
N LEU A 45 7.82 1.58 1.12
CA LEU A 45 9.07 1.66 1.87
C LEU A 45 9.05 2.84 2.85
N ILE A 46 9.14 2.59 4.15
CA ILE A 46 9.33 3.64 5.17
C ILE A 46 10.84 3.85 5.39
N SER A 47 11.30 5.09 5.30
CA SER A 47 12.72 5.47 5.32
C SER A 47 13.36 5.35 6.71
N GLU A 48 12.59 5.62 7.76
CA GLU A 48 13.12 5.89 9.11
C GLU A 48 12.92 4.71 10.05
N LEU A 49 11.96 3.82 9.77
CA LEU A 49 11.59 2.67 10.61
C LEU A 49 11.10 1.48 9.75
N GLY A 50 11.11 0.28 10.33
CA GLY A 50 10.46 -0.90 9.75
C GLY A 50 11.38 -2.04 9.31
N TYR A 51 10.83 -2.96 8.52
CA TYR A 51 11.51 -4.18 8.08
C TYR A 51 12.62 -3.89 7.06
N VAL A 52 12.37 -2.97 6.12
CA VAL A 52 13.31 -2.70 5.02
C VAL A 52 14.51 -1.91 5.49
N THR A 53 14.38 -1.00 6.46
CA THR A 53 15.52 -0.23 7.00
C THR A 53 16.56 -1.09 7.71
N ARG A 54 16.25 -2.36 8.00
CA ARG A 54 17.17 -3.36 8.57
C ARG A 54 17.75 -4.31 7.52
N GLN A 55 17.32 -4.20 6.26
CA GLN A 55 17.80 -5.03 5.16
C GLN A 55 19.13 -4.49 4.61
N GLU A 56 19.81 -5.31 3.84
CA GLU A 56 21.03 -4.90 3.15
C GLU A 56 20.78 -3.75 2.16
N ALA A 57 21.83 -2.96 1.90
CA ALA A 57 21.78 -1.86 0.92
C ALA A 57 21.38 -2.31 -0.50
N SER A 58 21.55 -3.59 -0.82
CA SER A 58 21.09 -4.24 -2.05
C SER A 58 19.56 -4.21 -2.18
N VAL A 59 18.83 -4.44 -1.09
CA VAL A 59 17.35 -4.44 -1.05
C VAL A 59 16.80 -3.04 -1.28
N HIS A 60 17.39 -2.03 -0.66
CA HIS A 60 17.03 -0.62 -0.91
C HIS A 60 17.25 -0.23 -2.37
N ARG A 61 18.35 -0.69 -2.98
CA ARG A 61 18.67 -0.41 -4.38
C ARG A 61 17.67 -1.08 -5.34
N ASN A 62 17.32 -2.34 -5.07
CA ASN A 62 16.33 -3.08 -5.83
C ASN A 62 14.93 -2.45 -5.74
N MET A 63 14.54 -2.00 -4.54
CA MET A 63 13.25 -1.30 -4.37
C MET A 63 13.20 0.02 -5.15
N ARG A 64 14.29 0.80 -5.13
CA ARG A 64 14.38 2.01 -5.96
C ARG A 64 14.30 1.72 -7.45
N SER A 65 14.91 0.64 -7.95
CA SER A 65 14.78 0.27 -9.36
C SER A 65 13.38 -0.21 -9.73
N MET A 66 12.54 -0.58 -8.77
CA MET A 66 11.12 -0.91 -8.96
C MET A 66 10.20 0.31 -8.78
N ASN A 67 10.73 1.54 -8.79
CA ASN A 67 10.00 2.79 -8.54
C ASN A 67 9.26 2.84 -7.19
N VAL A 68 9.73 2.07 -6.20
CA VAL A 68 9.26 2.18 -4.81
C VAL A 68 9.98 3.34 -4.14
N LEU A 69 9.22 4.37 -3.78
CA LEU A 69 9.71 5.55 -3.08
C LEU A 69 9.73 5.30 -1.58
N ALA A 70 10.78 5.82 -0.96
CA ALA A 70 10.90 5.82 0.49
C ALA A 70 10.12 7.01 1.06
N MET A 71 9.27 6.76 2.05
CA MET A 71 8.41 7.77 2.70
C MET A 71 8.84 7.99 4.15
N SER A 72 8.56 9.16 4.70
CA SER A 72 8.79 9.47 6.12
C SER A 72 7.70 8.88 7.02
N GLU A 73 7.99 8.75 8.31
CA GLU A 73 6.99 8.33 9.30
C GLU A 73 5.86 9.37 9.44
N ASP A 74 6.19 10.65 9.36
CA ASP A 74 5.22 11.74 9.47
C ASP A 74 4.18 11.71 8.34
N GLU A 75 4.63 11.48 7.09
CA GLU A 75 3.74 11.29 5.95
C GLU A 75 2.83 10.08 6.14
N LEU A 76 3.34 8.98 6.70
CA LEU A 76 2.54 7.80 6.99
C LEU A 76 1.43 8.11 7.98
N HIS A 77 1.69 8.85 9.05
CA HIS A 77 0.67 9.21 10.04
C HIS A 77 -0.47 10.03 9.43
N VAL A 78 -0.15 11.01 8.59
CA VAL A 78 -1.17 11.83 7.90
C VAL A 78 -2.02 10.94 6.99
N ILE A 79 -1.39 10.13 6.15
CA ILE A 79 -2.10 9.23 5.23
C ILE A 79 -2.94 8.20 6.01
N PHE A 80 -2.43 7.69 7.12
CA PHE A 80 -3.15 6.74 7.96
C PHE A 80 -4.46 7.34 8.49
N ALA A 81 -4.43 8.61 8.92
CA ALA A 81 -5.63 9.34 9.33
C ALA A 81 -6.62 9.49 8.16
N GLU A 82 -6.15 9.87 6.97
CA GLU A 82 -6.99 9.98 5.77
C GLU A 82 -7.65 8.65 5.40
N VAL A 83 -6.94 7.53 5.50
CA VAL A 83 -7.49 6.20 5.20
C VAL A 83 -8.58 5.78 6.19
N ILE A 84 -8.48 6.21 7.45
CA ILE A 84 -9.54 6.00 8.45
C ILE A 84 -10.81 6.76 8.03
N VAL A 85 -10.67 8.02 7.63
CA VAL A 85 -11.79 8.87 7.20
C VAL A 85 -12.43 8.31 5.92
N ALA A 86 -11.61 7.96 4.92
CA ALA A 86 -12.08 7.38 3.66
C ALA A 86 -12.80 6.03 3.86
N GLY A 87 -12.43 5.27 4.89
CA GLY A 87 -13.05 4.00 5.26
C GLY A 87 -14.36 4.11 6.03
N SER A 88 -14.89 5.32 6.28
CA SER A 88 -16.12 5.54 7.04
C SER A 88 -17.33 4.82 6.43
N ALA A 89 -18.27 4.42 7.29
CA ALA A 89 -19.53 3.76 6.90
C ALA A 89 -20.56 4.72 6.28
N SER A 90 -20.28 6.02 6.21
CA SER A 90 -21.20 7.02 5.66
C SER A 90 -21.46 6.77 4.17
N GLN A 91 -22.74 6.63 3.81
CA GLN A 91 -23.21 6.29 2.46
C GLN A 91 -22.82 7.32 1.37
N GLU A 92 -22.31 8.49 1.74
CA GLU A 92 -21.91 9.55 0.80
C GLU A 92 -20.53 9.32 0.16
N ILE A 93 -19.68 8.45 0.73
CA ILE A 93 -18.33 8.23 0.20
C ILE A 93 -18.35 7.06 -0.79
N ILE A 94 -18.62 7.36 -2.07
CA ILE A 94 -18.33 6.49 -3.21
C ILE A 94 -16.84 6.63 -3.54
N GLY A 95 -15.98 6.08 -2.69
CA GLY A 95 -14.52 6.02 -2.93
C GLY A 95 -14.03 4.57 -2.99
N ASP A 96 -12.79 4.34 -3.41
CA ASP A 96 -12.15 3.03 -3.33
C ASP A 96 -11.92 2.60 -1.87
N VAL A 97 -11.79 1.29 -1.63
CA VAL A 97 -11.46 0.74 -0.29
C VAL A 97 -9.98 0.76 0.02
N GLU A 98 -9.16 0.92 -1.01
CA GLU A 98 -7.73 0.67 -0.97
C GLU A 98 -6.98 1.94 -1.34
N VAL A 99 -5.99 2.28 -0.52
CA VAL A 99 -5.06 3.37 -0.77
C VAL A 99 -3.67 2.78 -0.82
N ILE A 100 -2.96 3.03 -1.91
CA ILE A 100 -1.62 2.50 -2.15
C ILE A 100 -0.63 3.67 -2.08
N ILE A 101 0.45 3.51 -1.31
CA ILE A 101 1.45 4.56 -1.15
C ILE A 101 2.87 4.05 -1.38
N GLY A 102 3.80 4.99 -1.58
CA GLY A 102 5.21 4.69 -1.80
C GLY A 102 5.54 4.28 -3.23
N PHE A 103 4.75 4.73 -4.22
CA PHE A 103 5.06 4.60 -5.64
C PHE A 103 5.30 5.94 -6.30
N TRP A 104 6.18 5.92 -7.30
CA TRP A 104 6.28 7.00 -8.26
C TRP A 104 5.42 6.72 -9.49
N GLU A 105 4.54 7.66 -9.85
CA GLU A 105 3.73 7.58 -11.07
C GLU A 105 4.46 8.26 -12.23
N SER A 106 4.69 7.53 -13.32
CA SER A 106 5.12 8.11 -14.60
C SER A 106 4.05 7.96 -15.66
N ARG A 107 3.91 9.02 -16.46
CA ARG A 107 3.13 8.98 -17.71
C ARG A 107 4.00 8.61 -18.92
N ASN A 108 5.30 8.53 -18.74
CA ASN A 108 6.24 8.18 -19.79
C ASN A 108 6.57 6.68 -19.71
N GLU A 109 6.28 5.98 -20.80
CA GLU A 109 6.41 4.52 -20.86
C GLU A 109 7.87 4.05 -20.80
N ALA A 110 8.83 4.92 -21.14
CA ALA A 110 10.25 4.65 -21.02
C ALA A 110 10.74 4.50 -19.57
N ASP A 111 9.95 4.95 -18.59
CA ASP A 111 10.33 4.88 -17.16
C ASP A 111 9.77 3.62 -16.46
N ARG A 112 9.20 2.67 -17.21
CA ARG A 112 8.75 1.40 -16.64
C ARG A 112 9.97 0.59 -16.16
N PRO A 113 9.88 -0.06 -14.99
CA PRO A 113 10.98 -0.84 -14.44
C PRO A 113 11.23 -2.17 -15.18
N PHE A 114 10.41 -2.51 -16.18
CA PHE A 114 10.52 -3.65 -17.09
C PHE A 114 9.84 -3.36 -18.43
#